data_AF-A0A4Y2HLJ4-F1
#
_entry.id   AF-A0A4Y2HLJ4-F1
#
_cell.length_a   1.000
_cell.length_b   1.000
_cell.length_c   1.000
_cell.angle_alpha   90.00
_cell.angle_beta   90.00
_cell.angle_gamma   90.00
#
_symmetry.space_group_name_H-M   'P 1'
#
loop_
_entity.id
_entity.type
_entity.pdbx_description
1 polymer ?
#
loop_
_entity_poly.entity_id
_entity_poly.type
_entity_poly.pdbx_seq_one_letter_code
_entity_poly.pdbx_strand_id
1 'polypeptide(L)'
;MEPSFVNIDNQTKVWHNLYGDISKQKSEKPSFKVDDTVRINRWKGRFEKGYENNWSREIFTVHQIIPRIPIVYKLQDLNNNVIKGTFYETEMQKVVDSGYYPLEKVIRKGKEMEK
;
A
#
# COMPACT_ATOMS: atom_id res chain seq x y z
N MET A 1 5.47 9.00 -35.01
CA MET A 1 4.67 10.24 -35.09
C MET A 1 5.37 11.25 -34.22
N GLU A 2 5.71 12.41 -34.74
CA GLU A 2 6.39 13.42 -33.93
C GLU A 2 5.40 14.05 -32.94
N PRO A 3 5.85 14.41 -31.72
CA PRO A 3 4.97 14.95 -30.68
C PRO A 3 4.21 16.22 -31.10
N SER A 4 4.81 17.04 -31.97
CA SER A 4 4.25 18.28 -32.50
C SER A 4 3.03 18.07 -33.41
N PHE A 5 2.90 16.89 -34.02
CA PHE A 5 1.81 16.55 -34.93
C PHE A 5 0.66 15.80 -34.24
N VAL A 6 0.68 15.64 -32.92
CA VAL A 6 -0.40 14.97 -32.18
C VAL A 6 -1.58 15.95 -31.99
N ASN A 7 -2.76 15.55 -32.47
CA ASN A 7 -4.02 16.30 -32.39
C ASN A 7 -5.13 15.42 -31.78
N ILE A 8 -6.32 15.99 -31.56
CA ILE A 8 -7.46 15.29 -30.94
C ILE A 8 -7.89 14.06 -31.76
N ASP A 9 -7.75 14.09 -33.08
CA ASP A 9 -8.17 13.00 -33.97
C ASP A 9 -7.20 11.82 -33.96
N ASN A 10 -5.90 12.09 -33.80
CA ASN A 10 -4.86 11.06 -33.82
C ASN A 10 -4.42 10.60 -32.42
N GLN A 11 -4.86 11.28 -31.35
CA GLN A 11 -4.49 10.96 -29.97
C GLN A 11 -4.75 9.50 -29.63
N THR A 12 -5.89 8.95 -30.06
CA THR A 12 -6.29 7.57 -29.75
C THR A 12 -5.34 6.59 -30.41
N LYS A 13 -4.93 6.86 -31.65
CA LYS A 13 -3.95 6.04 -32.39
C LYS A 13 -2.56 6.11 -31.76
N VAL A 14 -2.12 7.28 -31.32
CA VAL A 14 -0.84 7.44 -30.62
C VAL A 14 -0.86 6.71 -29.28
N TRP A 15 -1.94 6.86 -28.52
CA TRP A 15 -2.13 6.21 -27.23
C TRP A 15 -2.07 4.68 -27.35
N HIS A 16 -2.82 4.11 -28.30
CA HIS A 16 -2.77 2.66 -28.56
C HIS A 16 -1.39 2.19 -29.04
N ASN A 17 -0.65 2.99 -29.81
CA ASN A 17 0.71 2.61 -30.23
C ASN A 17 1.73 2.64 -29.08
N LEU A 18 1.63 3.61 -28.16
CA LEU A 18 2.57 3.76 -27.05
C LEU A 18 2.27 2.79 -25.91
N TYR A 19 1.01 2.67 -25.52
CA TYR A 19 0.59 1.95 -24.32
C TYR A 19 -0.13 0.63 -24.63
N GLY A 20 -0.59 0.43 -25.87
CA GLY A 20 -1.34 -0.76 -26.25
C GLY A 20 -2.72 -0.83 -25.60
N ASP A 21 -3.33 -2.01 -25.68
CA ASP A 21 -4.54 -2.33 -24.94
C ASP A 21 -4.18 -2.73 -23.51
N ILE A 22 -4.37 -1.82 -22.56
CA ILE A 22 -4.19 -2.08 -21.12
C ILE A 22 -5.12 -3.23 -20.66
N SER A 23 -6.25 -3.44 -21.35
CA SER A 23 -7.17 -4.57 -21.12
C SER A 23 -6.57 -5.94 -21.41
N LYS A 24 -5.46 -6.03 -22.16
CA LYS A 24 -4.71 -7.27 -22.37
C LYS A 24 -3.72 -7.55 -21.25
N GLN A 25 -3.48 -6.62 -20.33
CA GLN A 25 -2.68 -6.90 -19.15
C GLN A 25 -3.41 -7.96 -18.32
N LYS A 26 -2.76 -9.11 -18.18
CA LYS A 26 -3.30 -10.27 -17.47
C LYS A 26 -3.67 -9.83 -16.06
N SER A 27 -4.93 -10.02 -15.66
CA SER A 27 -5.32 -9.87 -14.26
C SER A 27 -4.45 -10.81 -13.44
N GLU A 28 -3.57 -10.24 -12.62
CA GLU A 28 -2.75 -11.03 -11.71
C GLU A 28 -3.66 -11.76 -10.73
N LYS A 29 -3.23 -12.93 -10.24
CA LYS A 29 -3.98 -13.61 -9.18
C LYS A 29 -3.67 -12.87 -7.88
N PRO A 30 -4.67 -12.59 -7.02
CA PRO A 30 -4.40 -11.97 -5.74
C PRO A 30 -3.53 -12.91 -4.89
N SER A 31 -2.42 -12.39 -4.36
CA SER A 31 -1.50 -13.15 -3.51
C SER A 31 -2.04 -13.36 -2.09
N PHE A 32 -2.91 -12.45 -1.62
CA PHE A 32 -3.55 -12.54 -0.30
C PHE A 32 -5.03 -12.89 -0.42
N LYS A 33 -5.57 -13.48 0.64
CA LYS A 33 -7.01 -13.75 0.79
C LYS A 33 -7.66 -12.75 1.73
N VAL A 34 -8.98 -12.62 1.63
CA VAL A 34 -9.76 -11.94 2.67
C VAL A 34 -9.53 -12.68 3.99
N ASP A 35 -9.41 -11.94 5.07
CA ASP A 35 -9.08 -12.40 6.42
C ASP A 35 -7.63 -12.86 6.64
N ASP A 36 -6.74 -12.71 5.66
CA ASP A 36 -5.30 -12.90 5.91
C ASP A 36 -4.73 -11.79 6.80
N THR A 37 -3.88 -12.18 7.75
CA THR A 37 -3.15 -11.28 8.64
C THR A 37 -1.86 -10.78 7.99
N VAL A 38 -1.66 -9.46 7.98
CA VAL A 38 -0.57 -8.78 7.27
C VAL A 38 0.06 -7.66 8.11
N ARG A 39 1.31 -7.31 7.80
CA ARG A 39 1.98 -6.07 8.21
C ARG A 39 2.18 -5.17 7.00
N ILE A 40 2.23 -3.86 7.22
CA ILE A 40 2.51 -2.87 6.17
C ILE A 40 3.91 -2.29 6.32
N ASN A 41 4.51 -1.86 5.22
CA ASN A 41 5.78 -1.13 5.27
C ASN A 41 5.57 0.25 5.92
N ARG A 42 6.48 0.66 6.79
CA ARG A 42 6.51 1.98 7.41
C ARG A 42 7.17 2.97 6.45
N TRP A 43 6.56 4.14 6.29
CA TRP A 43 7.19 5.23 5.56
C TRP A 43 8.47 5.69 6.27
N LYS A 44 9.62 5.60 5.60
CA LYS A 44 10.89 6.05 6.17
C LYS A 44 11.04 7.56 6.11
N GLY A 45 11.34 8.16 7.26
CA GLY A 45 11.85 9.53 7.31
C GLY A 45 13.25 9.66 6.67
N ARG A 46 13.61 10.87 6.21
CA ARG A 46 14.87 11.18 5.51
C ARG A 46 16.14 10.85 6.31
N PHE A 47 16.04 10.68 7.62
CA PHE A 47 17.16 10.43 8.55
C PHE A 47 17.02 9.11 9.33
N GLU A 48 16.26 8.14 8.80
CA GLU A 48 16.15 6.85 9.47
C GLU A 48 17.42 6.00 9.32
N LYS A 49 17.84 5.42 10.43
CA LYS A 49 19.03 4.57 10.49
C LYS A 49 18.73 3.25 9.78
N GLY A 50 19.69 2.76 8.98
CA GLY A 50 19.50 1.59 8.12
C GLY A 50 19.21 0.26 8.85
N TYR A 51 19.43 0.19 10.17
CA TYR A 51 19.13 -0.99 10.98
C TYR A 51 17.68 -1.02 11.52
N GLU A 52 16.91 0.06 11.36
CA GLU A 52 15.53 0.12 11.84
C GLU A 52 14.62 -0.76 10.96
N ASN A 53 13.73 -1.53 11.58
CA ASN A 53 12.82 -2.42 10.85
C ASN A 53 11.88 -1.61 9.94
N ASN A 54 11.76 -2.03 8.69
CA ASN A 54 10.91 -1.36 7.70
C ASN A 54 9.42 -1.67 7.93
N TRP A 55 9.08 -2.73 8.65
CA TRP A 55 7.68 -3.12 8.85
C TRP A 55 7.03 -2.41 10.04
N SER A 56 5.76 -2.05 9.88
CA SER A 56 4.90 -1.60 10.97
C SER A 56 4.85 -2.65 12.07
N ARG A 57 4.72 -2.18 13.31
CA ARG A 57 4.46 -3.07 14.46
C ARG A 57 2.99 -3.50 14.50
N GLU A 58 2.11 -2.63 14.01
CA GLU A 58 0.69 -2.90 13.87
C GLU A 58 0.44 -4.01 12.85
N ILE A 59 -0.54 -4.85 13.19
CA ILE A 59 -0.97 -6.00 12.43
C ILE A 59 -2.38 -5.71 11.95
N PHE A 60 -2.60 -5.98 10.66
CA PHE A 60 -3.86 -5.70 9.98
C PHE A 60 -4.41 -6.97 9.37
N THR A 61 -5.70 -6.94 9.08
CA THR A 61 -6.39 -8.02 8.39
C THR A 61 -6.85 -7.51 7.03
N VAL A 62 -6.73 -8.34 5.99
CA VAL A 62 -7.24 -8.01 4.66
C VAL A 62 -8.77 -8.03 4.67
N HIS A 63 -9.38 -6.87 4.52
CA HIS A 63 -10.84 -6.72 4.54
C HIS A 63 -11.45 -6.92 3.14
N GLN A 64 -10.83 -6.35 2.11
CA GLN A 64 -11.35 -6.42 0.75
C GLN A 64 -10.22 -6.42 -0.28
N ILE A 65 -10.40 -7.22 -1.34
CA ILE A 65 -9.52 -7.25 -2.51
C ILE A 65 -10.22 -6.50 -3.64
N ILE A 66 -9.55 -5.50 -4.21
CA ILE A 66 -10.06 -4.71 -5.33
C ILE A 66 -9.32 -5.14 -6.60
N PRO A 67 -10.03 -5.75 -7.57
CA PRO A 67 -9.43 -6.18 -8.83
C PRO A 67 -9.20 -4.97 -9.75
N ARG A 68 -8.10 -4.26 -9.50
CA ARG A 68 -7.53 -3.24 -10.38
C ARG A 68 -6.23 -3.80 -11.00
N ILE A 69 -5.69 -3.12 -12.00
CA ILE A 69 -4.36 -3.41 -12.54
C ILE A 69 -3.44 -2.25 -12.12
N PRO A 70 -2.50 -2.46 -11.18
CA PRO A 70 -2.30 -3.66 -10.35
C PRO A 70 -3.34 -3.81 -9.23
N ILE A 71 -3.42 -5.00 -8.61
CA ILE A 71 -4.39 -5.31 -7.54
C ILE A 71 -4.10 -4.46 -6.31
N VAL A 72 -5.17 -3.95 -5.68
CA VAL A 72 -5.08 -3.20 -4.44
C VAL A 72 -5.96 -3.78 -3.35
N TYR A 73 -5.53 -3.62 -2.10
CA TYR A 73 -6.16 -4.22 -0.92
C TYR A 73 -6.65 -3.12 0.02
N LYS A 74 -7.79 -3.36 0.66
CA LYS A 74 -8.25 -2.60 1.83
C LYS A 74 -8.00 -3.41 3.09
N LEU A 75 -7.50 -2.73 4.11
CA LEU A 75 -7.12 -3.33 5.38
C LEU A 75 -8.05 -2.88 6.50
N GLN A 76 -8.24 -3.75 7.48
CA GLN A 76 -8.88 -3.45 8.76
C GLN A 76 -7.90 -3.69 9.90
N ASP A 77 -7.99 -2.89 10.94
CA ASP A 77 -7.27 -3.08 12.19
C ASP A 77 -7.89 -4.23 13.03
N LEU A 78 -7.19 -4.68 14.07
CA LEU A 78 -7.66 -5.69 15.03
C LEU A 78 -8.97 -5.29 15.72
N ASN A 79 -9.25 -3.99 15.82
CA ASN A 79 -10.50 -3.45 16.35
C ASN A 79 -11.64 -3.40 15.32
N ASN A 80 -11.50 -4.07 14.17
CA ASN A 80 -12.45 -4.05 13.05
C ASN A 80 -12.67 -2.66 12.43
N ASN A 81 -11.75 -1.73 12.64
CA ASN A 81 -11.79 -0.41 12.01
C ASN A 81 -11.14 -0.49 10.62
N VAL A 82 -11.90 -0.18 9.57
CA VAL A 82 -11.37 -0.13 8.20
C VAL A 82 -10.47 1.10 8.04
N ILE A 83 -9.25 0.87 7.56
CA ILE A 83 -8.25 1.93 7.40
C ILE A 83 -8.57 2.73 6.14
N LYS A 84 -8.40 4.05 6.24
CA LYS A 84 -8.51 4.94 5.09
C LYS A 84 -7.29 4.75 4.19
N GLY A 85 -7.51 4.15 3.03
CA GLY A 85 -6.48 3.96 2.01
C GLY A 85 -6.65 2.65 1.25
N THR A 86 -5.77 2.46 0.27
CA THR A 86 -5.61 1.20 -0.46
C THR A 86 -4.13 0.89 -0.55
N PHE A 87 -3.78 -0.36 -0.35
CA PHE A 87 -2.39 -0.81 -0.29
C PHE A 87 -2.09 -1.75 -1.45
N TYR A 88 -0.87 -1.67 -1.97
CA TYR A 88 -0.37 -2.62 -2.95
C TYR A 88 0.16 -3.88 -2.27
N GLU A 89 0.23 -4.96 -3.03
CA GLU A 89 0.83 -6.22 -2.58
C GLU A 89 2.27 -6.03 -2.07
N THR A 90 3.07 -5.22 -2.75
CA THR A 90 4.47 -4.96 -2.42
C THR A 90 4.67 -4.22 -1.10
N GLU A 91 3.61 -3.58 -0.60
CA GLU A 91 3.62 -2.83 0.66
C GLU A 91 3.19 -3.70 1.84
N MET A 92 2.78 -4.94 1.59
CA MET A 92 2.18 -5.86 2.55
C MET A 92 3.00 -7.13 2.71
N GLN A 93 3.11 -7.63 3.94
CA GLN A 93 3.75 -8.91 4.26
C GLN A 93 2.82 -9.78 5.10
N LYS A 94 2.57 -11.03 4.67
CA LYS A 94 1.80 -12.00 5.46
C LYS A 94 2.52 -12.33 6.77
N VAL A 95 1.77 -12.32 7.87
CA VAL A 95 2.27 -12.69 9.19
C VAL A 95 1.70 -14.05 9.58
N VAL A 96 2.58 -14.95 10.02
CA VAL A 96 2.18 -16.17 10.74
C VAL A 96 2.20 -15.81 12.22
N ASP A 97 1.07 -15.99 12.91
CA ASP A 97 0.93 -15.59 14.31
C ASP A 97 1.90 -16.40 15.18
N SER A 98 2.91 -15.72 15.73
CA SER A 98 3.83 -16.28 16.71
C SER A 98 3.50 -15.82 18.14
N GLY A 99 2.40 -15.09 18.33
CA GLY A 99 1.94 -14.61 19.64
C GLY A 99 2.72 -13.41 20.20
N TYR A 100 3.63 -12.79 19.43
CA TYR A 100 4.48 -11.69 19.90
C TYR A 100 4.07 -10.35 19.30
N TYR A 101 3.50 -9.47 20.14
CA TYR A 101 3.04 -8.13 19.79
C TYR A 101 3.75 -7.07 20.63
N PRO A 102 4.76 -6.35 20.10
CA PRO A 102 5.41 -5.27 20.83
C PRO A 102 4.49 -4.05 20.94
N LEU A 103 4.05 -3.72 22.16
CA LEU A 103 3.21 -2.57 22.50
C LEU A 103 3.82 -1.23 22.05
N GLU A 104 2.94 -0.29 21.68
CA GLU A 104 3.30 1.08 21.31
C GLU A 104 3.90 1.87 22.48
N LYS A 105 4.90 2.69 22.19
CA LYS A 105 5.53 3.57 23.18
C LYS A 105 4.76 4.89 23.23
N VAL A 106 3.98 5.12 24.30
CA VAL A 106 3.28 6.39 24.53
C VAL A 106 4.31 7.53 24.68
N ILE A 107 4.21 8.55 23.82
CA ILE A 107 5.07 9.74 23.88
C ILE A 107 4.51 10.68 24.95
N ARG A 108 5.19 10.80 26.09
CA ARG A 108 4.80 11.69 27.19
C ARG A 108 5.14 13.14 26.80
N LYS A 109 4.14 14.00 26.62
CA LYS A 109 4.34 15.46 26.44
C LYS A 109 4.83 16.07 27.76
N GLY A 110 6.03 16.64 27.77
CA GLY A 110 6.53 17.45 28.87
C GLY A 110 5.80 18.80 28.91
N LYS A 111 5.21 19.13 30.07
CA LYS A 111 4.75 20.49 30.38
C LYS A 111 5.98 21.40 30.47
N GLU A 112 6.07 22.38 29.58
CA GLU A 112 7.00 23.50 29.75
C GLU A 112 6.42 24.42 30.82
N MET A 113 7.10 24.50 31.96
CA MET A 113 6.73 25.37 33.07
C MET A 113 7.18 26.79 32.73
N GLU A 114 6.21 27.69 32.79
CA GLU A 114 6.31 29.15 32.73
C GLU A 114 7.44 29.71 33.60
N LYS A 115 8.18 30.69 33.07
CA LYS A 115 8.94 31.64 33.87
C LYS A 115 9.06 32.98 33.16
#